data_AF-N6UK26-F1
#
_entry.id   AF-N6UK26-F1
#
_cell.length_a   1.000
_cell.length_b   1.000
_cell.length_c   1.000
_cell.angle_alpha   90.00
_cell.angle_beta   90.00
_cell.angle_gamma   90.00
#
_symmetry.space_group_name_H-M   'P 1'
#
loop_
_entity.id
_entity.type
_entity.pdbx_description
1 polymer ?
#
loop_
_entity_poly.entity_id
_entity_poly.type
_entity_poly.pdbx_seq_one_letter_code
_entity_poly.pdbx_strand_id
1 'polypeptide(L)'
;MGLGKTLTMLSLIVKSLTQEQGEKEDKNKRSLIVCPASLINQWSGEIDKRLKRGLISYSLYHGPKRESKANKLSQYDVVITTYSIVNNENYKQGALFQIKWRRIGMNRMKLTKSGIIKLKHRKHVVIFPKNPDGR
;
A
#
# COMPACT_ATOMS: atom_id res chain seq x y z
N MET A 1 -0.05 -1.47 -22.17
CA MET A 1 -0.57 -1.49 -20.79
C MET A 1 -1.58 -2.63 -20.64
N GLY A 2 -1.27 -3.76 -19.97
CA GLY A 2 -2.22 -4.89 -19.97
C GLY A 2 -1.95 -6.08 -19.03
N LEU A 3 -0.87 -6.09 -18.25
CA LEU A 3 -0.49 -7.30 -17.48
C LEU A 3 -1.28 -7.56 -16.17
N GLY A 4 -2.37 -6.83 -15.90
CA GLY A 4 -3.18 -7.12 -14.70
C GLY A 4 -2.46 -6.97 -13.35
N LYS A 5 -1.30 -6.30 -13.27
CA LYS A 5 -0.51 -6.18 -12.03
C LYS A 5 -1.31 -5.64 -10.83
N THR A 6 -2.22 -4.71 -11.08
CA THR A 6 -3.17 -4.20 -10.08
C THR A 6 -4.05 -5.32 -9.54
N LEU A 7 -4.61 -6.15 -10.43
CA LEU A 7 -5.43 -7.30 -10.05
C LEU A 7 -4.61 -8.35 -9.29
N THR A 8 -3.38 -8.62 -9.73
CA THR A 8 -2.47 -9.54 -9.02
C THR A 8 -2.20 -9.03 -7.60
N MET A 9 -1.93 -7.73 -7.44
CA MET A 9 -1.71 -7.13 -6.12
C MET A 9 -2.95 -7.21 -5.24
N LEU A 10 -4.13 -6.84 -5.75
CA LEU A 10 -5.39 -6.93 -5.01
C LEU A 10 -5.70 -8.38 -4.63
N SER A 11 -5.52 -9.33 -5.55
CA SER A 11 -5.69 -10.77 -5.28
C SER A 11 -4.75 -11.25 -4.20
N LEU A 12 -3.48 -10.84 -4.22
CA LEU A 12 -2.51 -11.17 -3.18
C LEU A 12 -2.88 -10.57 -1.82
N ILE A 13 -3.38 -9.32 -1.79
CA ILE A 13 -3.85 -8.68 -0.55
C ILE A 13 -5.04 -9.47 0.00
N VAL A 14 -6.08 -9.68 -0.83
CA VAL A 14 -7.31 -10.39 -0.43
C VAL A 14 -7.00 -11.80 0.06
N LYS A 15 -6.20 -12.57 -0.69
CA LYS A 15 -5.80 -13.93 -0.30
C LYS A 15 -5.14 -13.95 1.09
N SER A 16 -4.36 -12.92 1.41
CA SER A 16 -3.67 -12.83 2.70
C SER A 16 -4.59 -12.42 3.84
N LEU A 17 -5.69 -11.75 3.55
CA LEU A 17 -6.73 -11.40 4.52
C LEU A 17 -7.64 -12.62 4.79
N THR A 18 -7.94 -13.43 3.79
CA THR A 18 -8.81 -14.62 3.93
C THR A 18 -8.11 -15.88 4.42
N GLN A 19 -6.86 -16.17 4.01
CA GLN A 19 -6.19 -17.43 4.38
C GLN A 19 -5.76 -17.53 5.85
N GLU A 20 -5.84 -16.44 6.62
CA GLU A 20 -5.40 -16.41 8.02
C GLU A 20 -6.57 -16.12 8.98
N GLN A 21 -7.79 -16.55 8.65
CA GLN A 21 -8.92 -16.51 9.58
C GLN A 21 -8.81 -17.55 10.71
N GLY A 22 -7.85 -18.49 10.65
CA GLY A 22 -7.66 -19.55 11.65
C GLY A 22 -6.57 -19.32 12.70
N GLU A 23 -5.67 -18.35 12.52
CA GLU A 23 -4.56 -18.09 13.45
C GLU A 23 -4.65 -16.65 13.96
N LYS A 24 -4.58 -16.52 15.29
CA LYS A 24 -4.61 -15.31 16.16
C LYS A 24 -4.57 -13.97 15.42
N GLU A 25 -5.43 -13.03 15.82
CA GLU A 25 -5.50 -11.62 15.38
C GLU A 25 -4.14 -10.92 15.22
N ASP A 26 -3.42 -11.25 14.16
CA ASP A 26 -2.17 -10.61 13.84
C ASP A 26 -2.55 -9.28 13.23
N LYS A 27 -2.43 -8.21 14.04
CA LYS A 27 -2.51 -6.81 13.60
C LYS A 27 -1.56 -6.52 12.42
N ASN A 28 -0.72 -7.45 11.99
CA ASN A 28 0.18 -7.34 10.85
C ASN A 28 -0.46 -7.73 9.50
N LYS A 29 -1.77 -7.51 9.26
CA LYS A 29 -2.41 -7.82 7.95
C LYS A 29 -2.40 -6.67 6.94
N ARG A 30 -1.84 -5.52 7.32
CA ARG A 30 -1.95 -4.25 6.58
C ARG A 30 -1.00 -4.16 5.39
N SER A 31 -1.50 -3.61 4.29
CA SER A 31 -0.72 -3.40 3.07
C SER A 31 -0.62 -1.91 2.73
N LEU A 32 0.59 -1.45 2.45
CA LEU A 32 0.86 -0.10 1.97
C LEU A 32 1.06 -0.15 0.45
N ILE A 33 0.32 0.66 -0.30
CA ILE A 33 0.50 0.82 -1.74
C ILE A 33 1.10 2.19 -1.99
N VAL A 34 2.29 2.24 -2.57
CA VAL A 34 2.96 3.47 -2.98
C VAL A 34 2.84 3.61 -4.49
N CYS A 35 2.22 4.68 -4.96
CA CYS A 35 2.00 4.93 -6.38
C CYS A 35 2.14 6.43 -6.75
N PRO A 36 2.28 6.78 -8.04
CA PRO A 36 2.19 8.16 -8.49
C PRO A 36 0.82 8.77 -8.16
N ALA A 37 0.76 10.08 -7.91
CA ALA A 37 -0.47 10.76 -7.55
C ALA A 37 -1.60 10.58 -8.58
N SER A 38 -1.24 10.50 -9.86
CA SER A 38 -2.16 10.24 -10.97
C SER A 38 -2.85 8.87 -10.92
N LEU A 39 -2.29 7.89 -10.18
CA LEU A 39 -2.84 6.54 -10.10
C LEU A 39 -3.65 6.27 -8.83
N ILE A 40 -3.72 7.22 -7.88
CA ILE A 40 -4.46 7.00 -6.63
C ILE A 40 -5.94 6.73 -6.90
N ASN A 41 -6.58 7.59 -7.70
CA ASN A 41 -8.00 7.45 -8.04
C ASN A 41 -8.26 6.19 -8.87
N GLN A 42 -7.27 5.76 -9.66
CA GLN A 42 -7.35 4.49 -10.37
C GLN A 42 -7.34 3.32 -9.38
N TRP A 43 -6.49 3.36 -8.35
CA TRP A 43 -6.46 2.31 -7.32
C TRP A 43 -7.76 2.22 -6.53
N SER A 44 -8.34 3.36 -6.10
CA SER A 44 -9.64 3.35 -5.41
C SER A 44 -10.73 2.80 -6.32
N GLY A 45 -10.81 3.26 -7.57
CA GLY A 45 -11.79 2.76 -8.53
C GLY A 45 -11.65 1.27 -8.84
N GLU A 46 -10.43 0.73 -8.92
CA GLU A 46 -10.19 -0.70 -9.13
C GLU A 46 -10.57 -1.53 -7.89
N ILE A 47 -10.34 -1.01 -6.68
CA ILE A 47 -10.79 -1.64 -5.44
C ILE A 47 -12.32 -1.69 -5.41
N ASP A 48 -12.99 -0.55 -5.60
CA ASP A 48 -14.44 -0.45 -5.54
C ASP A 48 -15.12 -1.29 -6.64
N LYS A 49 -14.51 -1.38 -7.82
CA LYS A 49 -15.04 -2.13 -8.96
C LYS A 49 -14.85 -3.64 -8.83
N ARG A 50 -13.74 -4.09 -8.26
CA ARG A 50 -13.36 -5.51 -8.26
C ARG A 50 -13.61 -6.22 -6.94
N LEU A 51 -13.69 -5.49 -5.84
CA LEU A 51 -13.86 -6.05 -4.51
C LEU A 51 -15.26 -5.74 -4.01
N LYS A 52 -15.89 -6.74 -3.37
CA LYS A 52 -17.19 -6.55 -2.73
C LYS A 52 -17.05 -5.55 -1.58
N ARG A 53 -18.06 -4.68 -1.42
CA ARG A 53 -18.13 -3.76 -0.27
C ARG A 53 -18.03 -4.55 1.04
N GLY A 54 -17.17 -4.11 1.95
CA GLY A 54 -16.93 -4.77 3.24
C GLY A 54 -15.91 -5.91 3.20
N LEU A 55 -15.37 -6.30 2.03
CA LEU A 55 -14.33 -7.32 1.96
C LEU A 55 -12.97 -6.79 2.43
N ILE A 56 -12.65 -5.53 2.08
CA ILE A 56 -11.44 -4.84 2.52
C ILE A 56 -11.77 -3.39 2.90
N SER A 57 -11.09 -2.87 3.91
CA SER A 57 -11.12 -1.45 4.25
C SER A 57 -9.89 -0.73 3.69
N TYR A 58 -10.06 0.38 2.98
CA TYR A 58 -8.94 1.14 2.42
C TYR A 58 -8.99 2.63 2.74
N SER A 59 -7.82 3.27 2.78
CA SER A 59 -7.67 4.71 3.00
C SER A 59 -6.72 5.35 1.99
N LEU A 60 -7.12 6.50 1.47
CA LEU A 60 -6.33 7.30 0.55
C LEU A 60 -5.50 8.32 1.34
N TYR A 61 -4.21 8.04 1.50
CA TYR A 61 -3.28 8.89 2.22
C TYR A 61 -2.54 9.83 1.26
N HIS A 62 -3.24 10.88 0.82
CA HIS A 62 -2.67 11.94 -0.01
C HIS A 62 -3.35 13.29 0.25
N GLY A 63 -2.78 14.37 -0.29
CA GLY A 63 -3.34 15.72 -0.17
C GLY A 63 -3.18 16.33 1.23
N PRO A 64 -3.80 17.49 1.51
CA PRO A 64 -3.65 18.20 2.79
C PRO A 64 -4.49 17.62 3.94
N LYS A 65 -5.62 16.96 3.65
CA LYS A 65 -6.52 16.35 4.65
C LYS A 65 -6.12 14.91 5.01
N ARG A 66 -4.83 14.67 5.23
CA ARG A 66 -4.31 13.34 5.59
C ARG A 66 -4.55 13.05 7.08
N GLU A 67 -4.85 11.80 7.40
CA GLU A 67 -5.02 11.38 8.79
C GLU A 67 -3.66 11.34 9.50
N SER A 68 -3.43 12.27 10.43
CA SER A 68 -2.16 12.37 11.14
C SER A 68 -1.98 11.30 12.22
N LYS A 69 -3.04 10.57 12.59
CA LYS A 69 -2.99 9.55 13.64
C LYS A 69 -2.73 8.16 13.05
N ALA A 70 -1.57 7.59 13.38
CA ALA A 70 -1.19 6.23 13.03
C ALA A 70 -2.24 5.19 13.48
N ASN A 71 -2.84 5.38 14.66
CA ASN A 71 -3.88 4.49 15.19
C ASN A 71 -5.08 4.36 14.25
N LYS A 72 -5.53 5.47 13.67
CA LYS A 72 -6.67 5.48 12.74
C LYS A 72 -6.29 4.89 11.39
N LEU A 73 -5.11 5.24 10.87
CA LEU A 73 -4.57 4.62 9.65
C LEU A 73 -4.40 3.10 9.80
N SER A 74 -4.10 2.62 11.00
CA SER A 74 -4.00 1.19 11.30
C SER A 74 -5.35 0.45 11.35
N GLN A 75 -6.48 1.14 11.28
CA GLN A 75 -7.79 0.48 11.18
C GLN A 75 -8.11 0.03 9.75
N TYR A 76 -7.36 0.51 8.75
CA TYR A 76 -7.54 0.14 7.35
C TYR A 76 -6.63 -1.04 6.97
N ASP A 77 -7.13 -1.94 6.13
CA ASP A 77 -6.36 -3.06 5.59
C ASP A 77 -5.38 -2.60 4.51
N VAL A 78 -5.77 -1.60 3.72
CA VAL A 78 -4.99 -1.07 2.61
C VAL A 78 -4.87 0.45 2.72
N VAL A 79 -3.64 0.96 2.69
CA VAL A 79 -3.39 2.40 2.64
C VAL A 79 -2.66 2.73 1.36
N ILE A 80 -3.22 3.66 0.58
CA ILE A 80 -2.65 4.10 -0.70
C ILE A 80 -2.03 5.47 -0.50
N THR A 81 -0.73 5.58 -0.73
CA THR A 81 0.05 6.81 -0.59
C THR A 81 0.86 7.10 -1.86
N THR A 82 1.47 8.28 -1.91
CA THR A 82 2.37 8.66 -3.00
C THR A 82 3.83 8.71 -2.57
N TYR A 83 4.70 8.59 -3.57
CA TYR A 83 6.15 8.75 -3.38
C TYR A 83 6.52 10.10 -2.77
N SER A 84 5.83 11.17 -3.18
CA SER A 84 6.05 12.52 -2.62
C SER A 84 5.79 12.57 -1.12
N ILE A 85 4.74 11.88 -0.65
CA ILE A 85 4.43 11.80 0.77
C ILE A 85 5.49 10.97 1.50
N VAL A 86 5.81 9.78 1.01
CA VAL A 86 6.83 8.91 1.64
C VAL A 86 8.20 9.61 1.73
N ASN A 87 8.52 10.47 0.75
CA ASN A 87 9.80 11.18 0.75
C ASN A 87 9.80 12.39 1.70
N ASN A 88 8.71 13.17 1.70
CA ASN A 88 8.60 14.41 2.49
C ASN A 88 8.17 14.17 3.94
N GLU A 89 7.54 13.04 4.24
CA GLU A 89 7.07 12.74 5.58
C GLU A 89 8.23 12.36 6.51
N ASN A 90 8.18 12.88 7.74
CA ASN A 90 9.22 12.67 8.73
C ASN A 90 9.21 11.21 9.21
N TYR A 91 10.34 10.53 9.15
CA TYR A 91 10.47 9.13 9.58
C TYR A 91 10.14 8.91 11.06
N LYS A 92 10.43 9.88 11.94
CA LYS A 92 10.22 9.72 13.39
C LYS A 92 8.79 10.01 13.84
N GLN A 93 8.08 10.89 13.13
CA GLN A 93 6.76 11.39 13.54
C GLN A 93 5.64 11.05 12.56
N GLY A 94 5.98 10.59 11.35
CA GLY A 94 5.03 10.28 10.30
C GLY A 94 4.15 9.09 10.65
N ALA A 95 2.85 9.24 10.43
CA ALA A 95 1.86 8.22 10.75
C ALA A 95 2.10 6.93 9.96
N LEU A 96 2.57 7.05 8.70
CA LEU A 96 2.94 5.90 7.88
C LEU A 96 4.09 5.08 8.45
N PHE A 97 5.06 5.71 9.12
CA PHE A 97 6.26 5.04 9.61
C PHE A 97 6.06 4.43 11.00
N GLN A 98 5.04 4.85 11.74
CA GLN A 98 4.66 4.26 13.02
C GLN A 98 3.89 2.93 12.86
N ILE A 99 3.33 2.67 11.68
CA ILE A 99 2.54 1.45 11.42
C ILE A 99 3.46 0.35 10.90
N LYS A 100 3.28 -0.87 11.44
CA LYS A 100 3.94 -2.06 10.91
C LYS A 100 3.14 -2.60 9.73
N TRP A 101 3.64 -2.34 8.52
CA TRP A 101 3.08 -2.89 7.28
C TRP A 101 3.55 -4.34 7.07
N ARG A 102 2.63 -5.20 6.64
CA ARG A 102 2.92 -6.57 6.22
C ARG A 102 3.59 -6.61 4.87
N ARG A 103 3.08 -5.76 3.98
CA ARG A 103 3.43 -5.72 2.56
C ARG A 103 3.46 -4.30 2.11
N ILE A 104 4.44 -4.02 1.27
CA ILE A 104 4.55 -2.74 0.58
C ILE A 104 4.54 -3.05 -0.91
N GLY A 105 3.48 -2.63 -1.60
CA GLY A 105 3.34 -2.69 -3.04
C GLY A 105 3.76 -1.36 -3.67
N MET A 106 4.52 -1.43 -4.75
CA MET A 106 5.00 -0.25 -5.48
C MET A 106 4.57 -0.32 -6.93
N ASN A 107 3.94 0.74 -7.44
CA ASN A 107 3.48 0.80 -8.83
C ASN A 107 4.29 1.81 -9.66
N ARG A 108 4.85 1.33 -10.79
CA ARG A 108 5.43 2.12 -11.90
C ARG A 108 6.68 2.99 -11.65
N MET A 109 7.20 3.15 -10.42
CA MET A 109 8.46 3.88 -10.21
C MET A 109 9.36 3.23 -9.15
N LYS A 110 10.68 3.25 -9.40
CA LYS A 110 11.68 2.89 -8.41
C LYS A 110 11.68 3.99 -7.34
N LEU A 111 11.38 3.66 -6.08
CA LEU A 111 11.78 4.53 -4.95
C LEU A 111 13.31 4.70 -5.04
N THR A 112 13.81 5.90 -4.81
CA THR A 112 15.24 6.11 -4.58
C THR A 112 15.71 5.21 -3.43
N LYS A 113 16.99 4.77 -3.45
CA LYS A 113 17.54 3.84 -2.45
C LYS A 113 17.19 4.27 -1.02
N SER A 114 17.21 5.58 -0.74
CA SER A 114 16.83 6.18 0.56
C SER A 114 15.37 5.91 0.97
N GLY A 115 14.42 6.01 0.04
CA GLY A 115 13.00 5.72 0.31
C GLY A 115 12.74 4.22 0.51
N ILE A 116 13.49 3.36 -0.20
CA ILE A 116 13.45 1.91 0.02
C ILE A 116 14.05 1.57 1.39
N ILE A 117 15.16 2.19 1.81
CA ILE A 117 15.81 1.95 3.10
C ILE A 117 14.87 2.30 4.27
N LYS A 118 14.15 3.43 4.19
CA LYS A 118 13.12 3.81 5.19
C LYS A 118 12.04 2.74 5.37
N LEU A 119 11.74 1.97 4.32
CA LEU A 119 10.67 0.97 4.29
C LEU A 119 11.17 -0.48 4.44
N LYS A 120 12.45 -0.74 4.19
CA LYS A 120 13.06 -2.09 4.13
C LYS A 120 13.27 -2.73 5.50
N HIS A 121 13.16 -1.99 6.59
CA HIS A 121 13.47 -2.54 7.92
C HIS A 121 12.49 -3.62 8.40
N ARG A 122 11.39 -3.92 7.69
CA ARG A 122 10.41 -4.93 8.11
C ARG A 122 9.88 -5.79 6.96
N LYS A 123 9.57 -7.04 7.31
CA LYS A 123 9.39 -8.22 6.45
C LYS A 123 8.45 -7.98 5.25
N HIS A 124 8.88 -8.43 4.07
CA HIS A 124 8.15 -8.53 2.78
C HIS A 124 7.81 -7.22 2.03
N VAL A 125 8.80 -6.63 1.36
CA VAL A 125 8.58 -5.63 0.31
C VAL A 125 8.34 -6.35 -1.02
N VAL A 126 7.18 -6.14 -1.65
CA VAL A 126 6.86 -6.70 -2.97
C VAL A 126 7.03 -5.61 -4.02
N ILE A 127 8.19 -5.61 -4.68
CA ILE A 127 8.50 -4.66 -5.76
C ILE A 127 8.10 -5.31 -7.08
N PHE A 128 7.13 -4.74 -7.79
CA PHE A 128 6.87 -5.16 -9.17
C PHE A 128 7.90 -4.48 -10.08
N PRO A 129 8.75 -5.25 -10.78
CA PRO A 129 9.71 -4.68 -11.71
C PRO A 129 8.98 -3.97 -12.86
N LYS A 130 9.61 -2.92 -13.40
CA LYS A 130 9.23 -2.36 -14.70
C LYS A 130 9.35 -3.50 -15.71
N ASN A 131 8.33 -3.66 -16.56
CA ASN A 131 8.49 -4.55 -17.71
C ASN A 131 9.72 -4.05 -18.49
N PRO A 132 10.70 -4.91 -18.84
CA PRO A 132 11.86 -4.47 -19.62
C PRO A 132 11.44 -3.84 -20.95
N ASP A 133 10.29 -4.27 -21.50
CA ASP A 133 9.64 -3.61 -22.63
C ASP A 133 8.83 -2.39 -22.20
N GLY A 134 9.50 -1.24 -22.21
CA GLY A 134 8.90 0.08 -22.19
C GLY A 134 8.28 0.44 -23.54
N ARG A 135 7.12 -0.13 -23.85
CA ARG A 135 6.15 0.51 -24.75
C ARG A 135 5.09 1.24 -23.94
#